data_AF-A0A7X7N071-F1
#
_entry.id   AF-A0A7X7N071-F1
#
_cell.length_a   1.000
_cell.length_b   1.000
_cell.length_c   1.000
_cell.angle_alpha   90.00
_cell.angle_beta   90.00
_cell.angle_gamma   90.00
#
_symmetry.space_group_name_H-M   'P 1'
#
loop_
_entity.id
_entity.type
_entity.pdbx_description
1 polymer ?
#
loop_
_entity_poly.entity_id
_entity_poly.type
_entity_poly.pdbx_seq_one_letter_code
_entity_poly.pdbx_strand_id
1 'polypeptide(L)'
;MKKFEHLFSQDPIGAFEKIEEDYTRYFEVSYKISNTEINKERMDVLRADNNLSKEPYLEVLPEYSPAEGLRNMDDLVSRFSGHFGGETFAREYFEEFIAKGLMQGLMDKYIPYGHQIGMLEKAFAGIDENGNPLKYKNTVITSGTGSGKTESFMLPLLADIYKEYISSSWAPAISHAKWFEGRIEGRSKKRQYIPNQRLNDPRPAAIRALVLYPMNALVEDQMARLREALDSNDVRAFMHNKMQGNRIYFGSYNGSTIATKSYDLLNDPDHKTAFTKRKQEVAEQLNKIHEHFEFVNRYVATNPNKKDALYIEPRLGGDLTTSEMITRWDMQYWAPDIMITNTSMLSIMLMRRAESQMFDDTRRWLAAEDLPEAEREEAKKNR
;
A
#
# COMPACT_ATOMS: atom_id res chain seq x y z
N MET A 1 4.97 30.61 3.66
CA MET A 1 4.23 30.15 4.85
C MET A 1 4.27 28.61 4.91
N LYS A 2 5.40 28.01 5.30
CA LYS A 2 5.57 26.56 5.60
C LYS A 2 6.87 26.33 6.39
N LYS A 3 6.92 26.76 7.66
CA LYS A 3 8.09 26.58 8.56
C LYS A 3 7.93 25.35 9.49
N PHE A 4 6.86 24.57 9.33
CA PHE A 4 6.32 23.73 10.42
C PHE A 4 6.23 22.23 10.15
N GLU A 5 6.56 21.78 8.93
CA GLU A 5 6.58 20.33 8.63
C GLU A 5 7.72 19.58 9.34
N HIS A 6 8.66 20.30 9.96
CA HIS A 6 9.76 19.73 10.75
C HIS A 6 9.57 19.90 12.27
N LEU A 7 8.49 20.55 12.74
CA LEU A 7 8.27 20.74 14.19
C LEU A 7 7.95 19.41 14.89
N PHE A 8 7.13 18.53 14.31
CA PHE A 8 6.75 17.28 14.99
C PHE A 8 7.91 16.34 15.30
N SER A 9 8.99 16.38 14.52
CA SER A 9 10.17 15.53 14.74
C SER A 9 11.31 16.22 15.50
N GLN A 10 11.26 17.55 15.68
CA GLN A 10 12.35 18.33 16.33
C GLN A 10 11.90 19.12 17.56
N ASP A 11 10.61 19.42 17.68
CA ASP A 11 9.99 20.21 18.75
C ASP A 11 8.54 19.75 19.00
N PRO A 12 8.36 18.61 19.71
CA PRO A 12 7.04 18.07 19.99
C PRO A 12 6.16 19.00 20.83
N ILE A 13 6.78 19.88 21.64
CA ILE A 13 6.06 20.86 22.45
C ILE A 13 5.53 21.99 21.58
N GLY A 14 6.35 22.60 20.72
CA GLY A 14 5.89 23.62 19.79
C GLY A 14 4.84 23.09 18.80
N ALA A 15 4.93 21.81 18.41
CA ALA A 15 3.89 21.17 17.60
C ALA A 15 2.55 21.03 18.36
N PHE A 16 2.60 20.63 19.64
CA PHE A 16 1.43 20.57 20.51
C PHE A 16 0.76 21.94 20.67
N GLU A 17 1.54 22.97 21.04
CA GLU A 17 1.05 24.34 21.21
C GLU A 17 0.41 24.86 19.91
N LYS A 18 0.99 24.52 18.75
CA LYS A 18 0.47 24.92 17.45
C LYS A 18 -0.84 24.23 17.10
N ILE A 19 -0.95 22.91 17.33
CA ILE A 19 -2.20 22.17 17.13
C ILE A 19 -3.30 22.78 18.01
N GLU A 20 -2.99 23.01 19.27
CA GLU A 20 -3.93 23.62 20.22
C GLU A 20 -4.39 24.99 19.75
N GLU A 21 -3.47 25.84 19.28
CA GLU A 21 -3.79 27.15 18.71
C GLU A 21 -4.68 27.05 17.47
N ASP A 22 -4.39 26.12 16.56
CA ASP A 22 -5.12 25.97 15.31
C ASP A 22 -6.54 25.42 15.55
N TYR A 23 -6.71 24.46 16.47
CA TYR A 23 -8.04 24.00 16.90
C TYR A 23 -8.81 25.09 17.64
N THR A 24 -8.15 25.80 18.55
CA THR A 24 -8.75 26.97 19.23
C THR A 24 -9.30 27.95 18.21
N ARG A 25 -8.49 28.32 17.21
CA ARG A 25 -8.87 29.24 16.15
C ARG A 25 -10.02 28.70 15.30
N TYR A 26 -10.02 27.41 14.99
CA TYR A 26 -11.13 26.76 14.29
C TYR A 26 -12.44 26.88 15.09
N PHE A 27 -12.43 26.64 16.40
CA PHE A 27 -13.62 26.80 17.25
C PHE A 27 -14.06 28.27 17.38
N GLU A 28 -13.12 29.21 17.40
CA GLU A 28 -13.40 30.64 17.42
C GLU A 28 -14.06 31.13 16.13
N VAL A 29 -13.65 30.59 14.97
CA VAL A 29 -14.11 31.06 13.65
C VAL A 29 -15.35 30.29 13.18
N SER A 30 -15.29 28.96 13.17
CA SER A 30 -16.34 28.11 12.57
C SER A 30 -17.56 27.96 13.47
N TYR A 31 -17.40 28.06 14.79
CA TYR A 31 -18.49 27.88 15.75
C TYR A 31 -18.75 29.15 16.57
N LYS A 32 -18.47 30.32 15.99
CA LYS A 32 -18.65 31.61 16.67
C LYS A 32 -20.11 31.84 17.08
N ILE A 33 -20.32 32.19 18.35
CA ILE A 33 -21.64 32.62 18.86
C ILE A 33 -21.76 34.14 18.73
N SER A 34 -22.92 34.64 18.31
CA SER A 34 -23.16 36.07 18.07
C SER A 34 -23.09 36.91 19.35
N ASN A 35 -23.51 36.36 20.50
CA ASN A 35 -23.37 37.00 21.79
C ASN A 35 -21.92 36.92 22.27
N THR A 36 -21.29 38.08 22.47
CA THR A 36 -19.86 38.21 22.81
C THR A 36 -19.51 37.66 24.18
N GLU A 37 -20.36 37.87 25.19
CA GLU A 37 -20.13 37.37 26.56
C GLU A 37 -20.23 35.85 26.60
N ILE A 38 -21.26 35.27 25.98
CA ILE A 38 -21.42 33.81 25.89
C ILE A 38 -20.30 33.18 25.08
N ASN A 39 -19.88 33.80 23.97
CA ASN A 39 -18.77 33.28 23.19
C ASN A 39 -17.45 33.31 23.97
N LYS A 40 -17.23 34.34 24.79
CA LYS A 40 -16.06 34.44 25.67
C LYS A 40 -16.08 33.34 26.73
N GLU A 41 -17.18 33.19 27.46
CA GLU A 41 -17.33 32.14 28.48
C GLU A 41 -17.10 30.74 27.89
N ARG A 42 -17.64 30.47 26.70
CA ARG A 42 -17.39 29.21 25.98
C ARG A 42 -15.91 28.99 25.68
N MET A 43 -15.21 30.01 25.17
CA MET A 43 -13.78 29.89 24.85
C MET A 43 -12.92 29.73 26.10
N ASP A 44 -13.29 30.39 27.19
CA ASP A 44 -12.62 30.25 28.49
C ASP A 44 -12.79 28.81 29.03
N VAL A 45 -14.00 28.25 28.96
CA VAL A 45 -14.26 26.85 29.34
C VAL A 45 -13.53 25.86 28.43
N LEU A 46 -13.47 26.13 27.12
CA LEU A 46 -12.76 25.29 26.17
C LEU A 46 -11.26 25.21 26.49
N ARG A 47 -10.65 26.35 26.84
CA ARG A 47 -9.22 26.45 27.20
C ARG A 47 -8.91 26.04 28.64
N ALA A 48 -9.92 25.99 29.51
CA ALA A 48 -9.73 25.59 30.89
C ALA A 48 -9.48 24.09 31.01
N ASP A 49 -8.65 23.73 31.98
CA ASP A 49 -8.29 22.36 32.34
C ASP A 49 -7.80 21.53 31.14
N ASN A 50 -8.32 20.31 31.00
CA ASN A 50 -7.97 19.38 29.94
C ASN A 50 -9.10 19.25 28.89
N ASN A 51 -9.89 20.31 28.70
CA ASN A 51 -11.08 20.27 27.84
C ASN A 51 -10.73 20.30 26.35
N LEU A 52 -9.75 21.13 25.95
CA LEU A 52 -9.26 21.18 24.57
C LEU A 52 -8.10 20.23 24.34
N SER A 53 -7.13 20.23 25.26
CA SER A 53 -5.86 19.55 25.12
C SER A 53 -5.40 18.99 26.47
N LYS A 54 -4.47 18.04 26.47
CA LYS A 54 -3.75 17.60 27.67
C LYS A 54 -2.28 17.85 27.44
N GLU A 55 -1.58 18.33 28.46
CA GLU A 55 -0.13 18.50 28.36
C GLU A 55 0.54 17.19 27.90
N PRO A 56 1.45 17.25 26.91
CA PRO A 56 2.06 16.05 26.37
C PRO A 56 3.02 15.43 27.38
N TYR A 57 2.93 14.11 27.55
CA TYR A 57 3.95 13.33 28.25
C TYR A 57 5.13 13.07 27.32
N LEU A 58 6.34 13.38 27.77
CA LEU A 58 7.57 13.07 27.05
C LEU A 58 8.19 11.81 27.64
N GLU A 59 8.29 10.77 26.82
CA GLU A 59 9.00 9.53 27.14
C GLU A 59 10.14 9.33 26.13
N VAL A 60 11.35 9.05 26.63
CA VAL A 60 12.47 8.67 25.78
C VAL A 60 12.36 7.17 25.51
N LEU A 61 12.02 6.80 24.28
CA LEU A 61 11.98 5.42 23.87
C LEU A 61 13.37 4.97 23.42
N PRO A 62 13.95 3.89 23.99
CA PRO A 62 15.21 3.36 23.50
C PRO A 62 15.03 2.83 22.07
N GLU A 63 16.06 3.00 21.25
CA GLU A 63 16.08 2.41 19.91
C GLU A 63 16.16 0.88 19.99
N TYR A 64 15.53 0.21 19.02
CA TYR A 64 15.59 -1.24 18.91
C TYR A 64 16.99 -1.67 18.44
N SER A 65 17.46 -2.82 18.92
CA SER A 65 18.77 -3.33 18.52
C SER A 65 18.81 -3.71 17.04
N PRO A 66 19.85 -3.29 16.29
CA PRO A 66 20.08 -3.74 14.93
C PRO A 66 20.32 -5.25 14.89
N ALA A 67 20.11 -5.86 13.72
CA ALA A 67 20.30 -7.28 13.52
C ALA A 67 21.75 -7.69 13.70
N GLU A 68 21.97 -8.76 14.47
CA GLU A 68 23.31 -9.31 14.69
C GLU A 68 23.89 -9.89 13.40
N GLY A 69 25.21 -9.70 13.24
CA GLY A 69 25.96 -10.24 12.12
C GLY A 69 25.82 -9.50 10.79
N LEU A 70 25.07 -8.39 10.74
CA LEU A 70 24.95 -7.56 9.54
C LEU A 70 25.76 -6.27 9.67
N ARG A 71 26.78 -6.10 8.83
CA ARG A 71 27.60 -4.88 8.77
C ARG A 71 27.43 -4.13 7.46
N ASN A 72 27.17 -4.85 6.38
CA ASN A 72 27.00 -4.29 5.03
C ASN A 72 25.98 -5.11 4.21
N MET A 73 25.69 -4.64 3.00
CA MET A 73 24.76 -5.31 2.09
C MET A 73 25.21 -6.74 1.72
N ASP A 74 26.52 -7.00 1.61
CA ASP A 74 27.03 -8.32 1.26
C ASP A 74 26.71 -9.38 2.33
N ASP A 75 26.72 -8.99 3.62
CA ASP A 75 26.29 -9.87 4.71
C ASP A 75 24.81 -10.27 4.57
N LEU A 76 23.95 -9.29 4.25
CA LEU A 76 22.51 -9.50 4.08
C LEU A 76 22.22 -10.37 2.85
N VAL A 77 22.87 -10.08 1.72
CA VAL A 77 22.77 -10.86 0.49
C VAL A 77 23.25 -12.29 0.71
N SER A 78 24.42 -12.48 1.33
CA SER A 78 25.00 -13.80 1.57
C SER A 78 24.06 -14.66 2.43
N ARG A 79 23.48 -14.06 3.49
CA ARG A 79 22.56 -14.73 4.42
C ARG A 79 21.32 -15.31 3.73
N PHE A 80 20.79 -14.65 2.69
CA PHE A 80 19.54 -15.07 2.03
C PHE A 80 19.72 -15.57 0.59
N SER A 81 20.93 -15.56 0.03
CA SER A 81 21.23 -15.96 -1.36
C SER A 81 20.64 -17.32 -1.74
N GLY A 82 20.78 -18.34 -0.88
CA GLY A 82 20.24 -19.68 -1.11
C GLY A 82 18.71 -19.74 -1.22
N HIS A 83 18.01 -18.81 -0.55
CA HIS A 83 16.53 -18.77 -0.55
C HIS A 83 15.95 -18.08 -1.79
N PHE A 84 16.74 -17.22 -2.45
CA PHE A 84 16.41 -16.60 -3.73
C PHE A 84 16.94 -17.36 -4.96
N GLY A 85 17.63 -18.49 -4.74
CA GLY A 85 18.23 -19.28 -5.83
C GLY A 85 19.57 -18.74 -6.34
N GLY A 86 20.21 -17.82 -5.62
CA GLY A 86 21.55 -17.31 -5.93
C GLY A 86 21.80 -15.88 -5.44
N GLU A 87 23.07 -15.49 -5.42
CA GLU A 87 23.50 -14.15 -5.00
C GLU A 87 22.92 -13.05 -5.89
N THR A 88 22.85 -13.29 -7.21
CA THR A 88 22.32 -12.31 -8.18
C THR A 88 20.88 -11.89 -7.86
N PHE A 89 20.00 -12.85 -7.57
CA PHE A 89 18.61 -12.55 -7.23
C PHE A 89 18.47 -11.91 -5.84
N ALA A 90 19.30 -12.33 -4.87
CA ALA A 90 19.32 -11.68 -3.56
C ALA A 90 19.78 -10.22 -3.63
N ARG A 91 20.81 -9.91 -4.43
CA ARG A 91 21.23 -8.51 -4.69
C ARG A 91 20.14 -7.72 -5.36
N GLU A 92 19.54 -8.27 -6.41
CA GLU A 92 18.43 -7.61 -7.11
C GLU A 92 17.27 -7.29 -6.14
N TYR A 93 16.91 -8.23 -5.28
CA TYR A 93 15.89 -8.02 -4.25
C TYR A 93 16.28 -6.93 -3.24
N PHE A 94 17.44 -7.03 -2.59
CA PHE A 94 17.78 -6.09 -1.50
C PHE A 94 18.23 -4.72 -2.01
N GLU A 95 19.11 -4.67 -3.01
CA GLU A 95 19.74 -3.43 -3.49
C GLU A 95 18.84 -2.67 -4.47
N GLU A 96 18.17 -3.38 -5.38
CA GLU A 96 17.40 -2.73 -6.45
C GLU A 96 15.91 -2.59 -6.13
N PHE A 97 15.34 -3.47 -5.30
CA PHE A 97 13.92 -3.41 -4.95
C PHE A 97 13.69 -2.85 -3.55
N ILE A 98 14.17 -3.52 -2.50
CA ILE A 98 13.88 -3.13 -1.11
C ILE A 98 14.54 -1.81 -0.73
N ALA A 99 15.83 -1.61 -1.04
CA ALA A 99 16.56 -0.38 -0.72
C ALA A 99 16.09 0.86 -1.51
N LYS A 100 15.35 0.67 -2.61
CA LYS A 100 14.75 1.78 -3.40
C LYS A 100 13.25 1.99 -3.11
N GLY A 101 12.62 1.03 -2.44
CA GLY A 101 11.20 1.05 -2.08
C GLY A 101 11.01 1.03 -0.56
N LEU A 102 10.70 -0.15 -0.03
CA LEU A 102 10.27 -0.36 1.35
C LEU A 102 11.23 0.20 2.42
N MET A 103 12.55 0.08 2.19
CA MET A 103 13.58 0.42 3.18
C MET A 103 14.64 1.34 2.56
N GLN A 104 14.25 2.56 2.19
CA GLN A 104 15.18 3.52 1.59
C GLN A 104 16.40 3.81 2.47
N GLY A 105 17.61 3.61 1.93
CA GLY A 105 18.86 3.75 2.69
C GLY A 105 19.25 2.50 3.50
N LEU A 106 18.61 1.36 3.25
CA LEU A 106 19.00 0.05 3.80
C LEU A 106 20.52 -0.20 3.65
N MET A 107 21.19 -0.48 4.77
CA MET A 107 22.63 -0.73 4.91
C MET A 107 23.57 0.46 4.59
N ASP A 108 23.05 1.59 4.12
CA ASP A 108 23.81 2.84 3.92
C ASP A 108 23.57 3.82 5.09
N LYS A 109 22.29 4.04 5.43
CA LYS A 109 21.87 4.96 6.51
C LYS A 109 21.61 4.26 7.83
N TYR A 110 21.21 3.00 7.79
CA TYR A 110 20.90 2.20 8.99
C TYR A 110 20.98 0.70 8.70
N ILE A 111 21.14 -0.07 9.77
CA ILE A 111 21.06 -1.53 9.76
C ILE A 111 19.64 -1.93 10.19
N PRO A 112 18.97 -2.88 9.51
CA PRO A 112 17.66 -3.37 9.93
C PRO A 112 17.65 -3.86 11.37
N TYR A 113 16.52 -3.71 12.05
CA TYR A 113 16.37 -4.25 13.40
C TYR A 113 16.35 -5.77 13.39
N GLY A 114 16.78 -6.38 14.49
CA GLY A 114 16.84 -7.85 14.61
C GLY A 114 15.51 -8.54 14.34
N HIS A 115 14.39 -7.91 14.71
CA HIS A 115 13.05 -8.47 14.46
C HIS A 115 12.60 -8.36 12.99
N GLN A 116 13.12 -7.40 12.22
CA GLN A 116 12.85 -7.30 10.78
C GLN A 116 13.55 -8.45 10.03
N ILE A 117 14.82 -8.70 10.36
CA ILE A 117 15.59 -9.81 9.77
C ILE A 117 15.08 -11.15 10.28
N GLY A 118 14.82 -11.28 11.58
CA GLY A 118 14.26 -12.51 12.15
C GLY A 118 12.91 -12.90 11.56
N MET A 119 12.10 -11.93 11.11
CA MET A 119 10.89 -12.22 10.35
C MET A 119 11.18 -12.72 8.95
N LEU A 120 12.17 -12.17 8.25
CA LEU A 120 12.60 -12.69 6.95
C LEU A 120 13.16 -14.12 7.08
N GLU A 121 13.87 -14.42 8.16
CA GLU A 121 14.34 -15.78 8.48
C GLU A 121 13.19 -16.76 8.74
N LYS A 122 12.25 -16.38 9.60
CA LYS A 122 11.17 -17.28 10.03
C LYS A 122 10.06 -17.42 9.00
N ALA A 123 9.57 -16.30 8.46
CA ALA A 123 8.38 -16.28 7.61
C ALA A 123 8.70 -16.58 6.14
N PHE A 124 9.84 -16.13 5.62
CA PHE A 124 10.24 -16.39 4.22
C PHE A 124 11.17 -17.62 4.14
N ALA A 125 12.36 -17.54 4.74
CA ALA A 125 13.37 -18.59 4.65
C ALA A 125 12.97 -19.88 5.39
N GLY A 126 12.12 -19.78 6.42
CA GLY A 126 11.64 -20.91 7.19
C GLY A 126 12.71 -21.52 8.08
N ILE A 127 13.57 -20.70 8.68
CA ILE A 127 14.68 -21.12 9.54
C ILE A 127 14.64 -20.44 10.91
N ASP A 128 15.19 -21.11 11.93
CA ASP A 128 15.44 -20.53 13.25
C ASP A 128 16.74 -19.69 13.28
N GLU A 129 17.05 -19.12 14.44
CA GLU A 129 18.26 -18.30 14.67
C GLU A 129 19.58 -19.06 14.46
N ASN A 130 19.54 -20.39 14.47
CA ASN A 130 20.69 -21.28 14.24
C ASN A 130 20.72 -21.82 12.80
N GLY A 131 19.78 -21.40 11.93
CA GLY A 131 19.67 -21.86 10.56
C GLY A 131 18.94 -23.20 10.38
N ASN A 132 18.31 -23.74 11.43
CA ASN A 132 17.57 -25.00 11.32
C ASN A 132 16.19 -24.79 10.71
N PRO A 133 15.70 -25.69 9.83
CA PRO A 133 14.37 -25.58 9.26
C PRO A 133 13.25 -25.59 10.32
N LEU A 134 12.31 -24.67 10.18
CA LEU A 134 11.12 -24.58 11.01
C LEU A 134 10.03 -25.53 10.50
N LYS A 135 9.30 -26.13 11.45
CA LYS A 135 8.09 -26.91 11.15
C LYS A 135 6.93 -26.02 10.66
N TYR A 136 6.83 -24.80 11.19
CA TYR A 136 5.79 -23.83 10.86
C TYR A 136 6.39 -22.43 10.72
N LYS A 137 5.91 -21.65 9.75
CA LYS A 137 6.37 -20.28 9.48
C LYS A 137 5.52 -19.19 10.17
N ASN A 138 4.45 -19.58 10.86
CA ASN A 138 3.58 -18.66 11.59
C ASN A 138 4.39 -17.92 12.66
N THR A 139 4.41 -16.59 12.60
CA THR A 139 5.24 -15.76 13.48
C THR A 139 4.42 -14.68 14.16
N VAL A 140 4.77 -14.36 15.41
CA VAL A 140 4.17 -13.29 16.20
C VAL A 140 5.26 -12.28 16.54
N ILE A 141 5.01 -11.00 16.27
CA ILE A 141 5.92 -9.90 16.61
C ILE A 141 5.32 -9.14 17.79
N THR A 142 6.06 -9.10 18.90
CA THR A 142 5.68 -8.34 20.09
C THR A 142 6.56 -7.10 20.22
N SER A 143 6.13 -5.97 19.65
CA SER A 143 6.89 -4.72 19.70
C SER A 143 6.01 -3.46 19.78
N GLY A 144 6.58 -2.39 20.34
CA GLY A 144 5.94 -1.09 20.50
C GLY A 144 5.79 -0.32 19.19
N THR A 145 5.05 0.79 19.23
CA THR A 145 4.92 1.71 18.09
C THR A 145 6.30 2.26 17.69
N GLY A 146 6.52 2.49 16.39
CA GLY A 146 7.80 2.97 15.89
C GLY A 146 8.90 1.90 15.75
N SER A 147 8.65 0.64 16.10
CA SER A 147 9.69 -0.41 15.99
C SER A 147 10.06 -0.82 14.56
N GLY A 148 9.31 -0.39 13.54
CA GLY A 148 9.45 -0.95 12.19
C GLY A 148 8.68 -2.26 11.97
N LYS A 149 7.51 -2.40 12.62
CA LYS A 149 6.59 -3.54 12.45
C LYS A 149 6.16 -3.74 11.00
N THR A 150 5.92 -2.64 10.28
CA THR A 150 5.47 -2.71 8.89
C THR A 150 6.50 -3.42 8.03
N GLU A 151 7.76 -3.00 8.11
CA GLU A 151 8.87 -3.58 7.37
C GLU A 151 9.08 -5.05 7.77
N SER A 152 8.83 -5.39 9.04
CA SER A 152 9.00 -6.75 9.54
C SER A 152 8.05 -7.77 8.89
N PHE A 153 6.83 -7.40 8.53
CA PHE A 153 5.94 -8.32 7.79
C PHE A 153 5.97 -8.08 6.28
N MET A 154 6.22 -6.84 5.82
CA MET A 154 6.27 -6.51 4.41
C MET A 154 7.51 -7.10 3.73
N LEU A 155 8.65 -7.14 4.42
CA LEU A 155 9.89 -7.67 3.87
C LEU A 155 9.73 -9.16 3.46
N PRO A 156 9.36 -10.11 4.35
CA PRO A 156 9.12 -11.50 3.93
C PRO A 156 8.00 -11.64 2.89
N LEU A 157 6.93 -10.85 2.98
CA LEU A 157 5.84 -10.87 2.00
C LEU A 157 6.35 -10.53 0.59
N LEU A 158 7.12 -9.45 0.44
CA LEU A 158 7.68 -9.06 -0.84
C LEU A 158 8.75 -10.05 -1.32
N ALA A 159 9.45 -10.70 -0.40
CA ALA A 159 10.40 -11.76 -0.73
C ALA A 159 9.68 -12.98 -1.34
N ASP A 160 8.55 -13.41 -0.78
CA ASP A 160 7.73 -14.49 -1.33
C ASP A 160 7.18 -14.15 -2.73
N ILE A 161 6.65 -12.94 -2.93
CA ILE A 161 6.17 -12.50 -4.26
C ILE A 161 7.32 -12.44 -5.28
N TYR A 162 8.48 -11.92 -4.87
CA TYR A 162 9.66 -11.88 -5.75
C TYR A 162 10.18 -13.29 -6.06
N LYS A 163 10.12 -14.22 -5.10
CA LYS A 163 10.42 -15.64 -5.32
C LYS A 163 9.42 -16.29 -6.29
N GLU A 164 8.12 -15.99 -6.19
CA GLU A 164 7.10 -16.44 -7.15
C GLU A 164 7.43 -15.95 -8.57
N TYR A 165 7.90 -14.70 -8.71
CA TYR A 165 8.36 -14.16 -9.99
C TYR A 165 9.53 -14.95 -10.57
N ILE A 166 10.58 -15.20 -9.76
CA ILE A 166 11.76 -15.96 -10.19
C ILE A 166 11.39 -17.39 -10.59
N SER A 167 10.54 -18.05 -9.80
CA SER A 167 10.22 -19.48 -10.00
C SER A 167 9.20 -19.70 -11.13
N SER A 168 8.23 -18.80 -11.27
CA SER A 168 7.06 -19.01 -12.15
C SER A 168 7.23 -18.34 -13.52
N SER A 169 8.40 -17.76 -13.80
CA SER A 169 8.76 -17.11 -15.07
C SER A 169 7.62 -16.26 -15.63
N TRP A 170 7.18 -15.26 -14.85
CA TRP A 170 6.04 -14.42 -15.23
C TRP A 170 6.22 -13.88 -16.65
N ALA A 171 5.23 -14.13 -17.50
CA ALA A 171 5.26 -13.67 -18.88
C ALA A 171 5.31 -12.12 -18.92
N PRO A 172 5.85 -11.53 -20.00
CA PRO A 172 5.91 -10.07 -20.13
C PRO A 172 4.54 -9.42 -20.03
N ALA A 173 4.42 -8.40 -19.18
CA ALA A 173 3.17 -7.67 -19.02
C ALA A 173 3.04 -6.55 -20.06
N ILE A 174 1.80 -6.29 -20.47
CA ILE A 174 1.47 -5.17 -21.34
C ILE A 174 1.42 -3.88 -20.51
N SER A 175 1.98 -2.79 -21.04
CA SER A 175 1.94 -1.49 -20.36
C SER A 175 0.53 -0.91 -20.40
N HIS A 176 0.05 -0.44 -19.24
CA HIS A 176 -1.26 0.15 -19.05
C HIS A 176 -1.15 1.54 -18.41
N ALA A 177 -0.12 2.32 -18.75
CA ALA A 177 0.15 3.64 -18.14
C ALA A 177 -1.03 4.64 -18.21
N LYS A 178 -1.98 4.44 -19.13
CA LYS A 178 -3.15 5.32 -19.36
C LYS A 178 -4.50 4.65 -19.09
N TRP A 179 -4.52 3.57 -18.31
CA TRP A 179 -5.71 2.78 -18.02
C TRP A 179 -6.90 3.62 -17.55
N PHE A 180 -6.64 4.63 -16.72
CA PHE A 180 -7.64 5.46 -16.05
C PHE A 180 -8.37 6.46 -16.96
N GLU A 181 -7.88 6.72 -18.18
CA GLU A 181 -8.45 7.76 -19.07
C GLU A 181 -9.89 7.43 -19.51
N GLY A 182 -10.32 6.16 -19.41
CA GLY A 182 -11.61 5.68 -19.90
C GLY A 182 -11.75 5.79 -21.42
N ARG A 183 -12.89 5.35 -21.95
CA ARG A 183 -13.16 5.32 -23.39
C ARG A 183 -14.50 5.95 -23.76
N ILE A 184 -14.60 6.46 -24.98
CA ILE A 184 -15.88 6.92 -25.54
C ILE A 184 -16.58 5.73 -26.19
N GLU A 185 -17.81 5.45 -25.76
CA GLU A 185 -18.65 4.40 -26.34
C GLU A 185 -19.91 4.97 -27.00
N GLY A 186 -20.22 4.46 -28.20
CA GLY A 186 -21.42 4.80 -28.94
C GLY A 186 -21.46 6.27 -29.38
N ARG A 187 -22.63 6.91 -29.21
CA ARG A 187 -22.86 8.33 -29.58
C ARG A 187 -22.57 9.32 -28.44
N SER A 188 -22.14 8.85 -27.27
CA SER A 188 -21.84 9.70 -26.11
C SER A 188 -20.60 10.55 -26.38
N LYS A 189 -20.60 11.81 -25.91
CA LYS A 189 -19.36 12.63 -25.86
C LYS A 189 -18.60 12.46 -24.55
N LYS A 190 -19.19 11.80 -23.55
CA LYS A 190 -18.59 11.57 -22.23
C LYS A 190 -17.82 10.25 -22.21
N ARG A 191 -16.63 10.28 -21.62
CA ARG A 191 -15.81 9.11 -21.35
C ARG A 191 -16.48 8.22 -20.30
N GLN A 192 -16.32 6.92 -20.46
CA GLN A 192 -16.84 5.88 -19.59
C GLN A 192 -15.70 4.99 -19.14
N TYR A 193 -15.68 4.64 -17.85
CA TYR A 193 -14.71 3.72 -17.30
C TYR A 193 -15.25 2.29 -17.25
N ILE A 194 -14.41 1.35 -17.66
CA ILE A 194 -14.61 -0.10 -17.60
C ILE A 194 -13.26 -0.68 -17.16
N PRO A 195 -13.23 -1.68 -16.25
CA PRO A 195 -12.00 -2.32 -15.79
C PRO A 195 -11.06 -2.64 -16.94
N ASN A 196 -9.85 -2.12 -16.84
CA ASN A 196 -8.83 -2.28 -17.88
C ASN A 196 -7.40 -2.19 -17.35
N GLN A 197 -7.20 -2.08 -16.04
CA GLN A 197 -5.87 -1.88 -15.45
C GLN A 197 -4.93 -3.07 -15.68
N ARG A 198 -5.49 -4.28 -15.74
CA ARG A 198 -4.78 -5.55 -16.01
C ARG A 198 -5.29 -6.25 -17.27
N LEU A 199 -5.80 -5.47 -18.23
CA LEU A 199 -6.40 -6.04 -19.44
C LEU A 199 -5.33 -6.75 -20.29
N ASN A 200 -5.50 -8.06 -20.51
CA ASN A 200 -4.53 -8.92 -21.20
C ASN A 200 -3.23 -9.15 -20.42
N ASP A 201 -3.22 -8.91 -19.11
CA ASP A 201 -2.15 -9.40 -18.23
C ASP A 201 -2.17 -10.94 -18.26
N PRO A 202 -1.09 -11.61 -18.70
CA PRO A 202 -1.03 -13.06 -18.76
C PRO A 202 -0.92 -13.70 -17.36
N ARG A 203 -0.53 -12.92 -16.35
CA ARG A 203 -0.31 -13.42 -14.99
C ARG A 203 -1.65 -13.66 -14.27
N PRO A 204 -1.87 -14.85 -13.70
CA PRO A 204 -3.04 -15.12 -12.87
C PRO A 204 -3.22 -14.06 -11.78
N ALA A 205 -4.42 -13.49 -11.69
CA ALA A 205 -4.80 -12.60 -10.62
C ALA A 205 -5.18 -13.42 -9.38
N ALA A 206 -4.62 -13.10 -8.22
CA ALA A 206 -4.89 -13.79 -6.96
C ALA A 206 -4.44 -12.89 -5.81
N ILE A 207 -5.10 -13.03 -4.65
CA ILE A 207 -4.68 -12.38 -3.41
C ILE A 207 -3.53 -13.20 -2.82
N ARG A 208 -2.29 -12.77 -3.05
CA ARG A 208 -1.07 -13.36 -2.46
C ARG A 208 -0.97 -13.03 -0.98
N ALA A 209 -1.43 -11.84 -0.59
CA ALA A 209 -1.45 -11.39 0.79
C ALA A 209 -2.72 -10.60 1.12
N LEU A 210 -3.33 -10.95 2.26
CA LEU A 210 -4.46 -10.23 2.85
C LEU A 210 -4.01 -9.57 4.15
N VAL A 211 -3.96 -8.25 4.18
CA VAL A 211 -3.58 -7.45 5.34
C VAL A 211 -4.84 -6.89 6.01
N LEU A 212 -5.08 -7.29 7.26
CA LEU A 212 -6.26 -6.89 8.02
C LEU A 212 -5.90 -5.84 9.05
N TYR A 213 -6.50 -4.65 8.92
CA TYR A 213 -6.42 -3.60 9.93
C TYR A 213 -7.77 -3.39 10.63
N PRO A 214 -7.76 -3.05 11.93
CA PRO A 214 -9.00 -2.85 12.68
C PRO A 214 -9.72 -1.55 12.31
N MET A 215 -9.01 -0.55 11.76
CA MET A 215 -9.54 0.79 11.49
C MET A 215 -9.09 1.32 10.13
N ASN A 216 -9.94 2.09 9.46
CA ASN A 216 -9.62 2.69 8.16
C ASN A 216 -8.45 3.68 8.21
N ALA A 217 -8.26 4.40 9.33
CA ALA A 217 -7.12 5.31 9.47
C ALA A 217 -5.78 4.58 9.31
N LEU A 218 -5.67 3.39 9.90
CA LEU A 218 -4.50 2.54 9.74
C LEU A 218 -4.36 2.00 8.32
N VAL A 219 -5.47 1.80 7.60
CA VAL A 219 -5.41 1.41 6.18
C VAL A 219 -4.81 2.53 5.34
N GLU A 220 -5.26 3.78 5.51
CA GLU A 220 -4.76 4.91 4.73
C GLU A 220 -3.26 5.19 4.98
N ASP A 221 -2.81 5.13 6.24
CA ASP A 221 -1.38 5.26 6.57
C ASP A 221 -0.53 4.19 5.88
N GLN A 222 -1.06 2.97 5.75
CA GLN A 222 -0.35 1.85 5.15
C GLN A 222 -0.41 1.89 3.61
N MET A 223 -1.46 2.49 3.04
CA MET A 223 -1.51 2.77 1.60
C MET A 223 -0.42 3.75 1.17
N ALA A 224 -0.15 4.80 1.96
CA ALA A 224 0.96 5.71 1.68
C ALA A 224 2.31 4.98 1.67
N ARG A 225 2.54 4.10 2.66
CA ARG A 225 3.75 3.26 2.72
C ARG A 225 3.85 2.29 1.55
N LEU A 226 2.76 1.64 1.13
CA LEU A 226 2.76 0.77 -0.04
C LEU A 226 3.02 1.52 -1.35
N ARG A 227 2.49 2.74 -1.50
CA ARG A 227 2.81 3.58 -2.66
C ARG A 227 4.30 3.90 -2.73
N GLU A 228 4.93 4.18 -1.59
CA GLU A 228 6.37 4.37 -1.55
C GLU A 228 7.13 3.06 -1.85
N ALA A 229 6.70 1.94 -1.26
CA ALA A 229 7.37 0.66 -1.41
C ALA A 229 7.22 0.00 -2.79
N LEU A 230 6.07 0.21 -3.47
CA LEU A 230 5.67 -0.51 -4.69
C LEU A 230 5.36 0.39 -5.88
N ASP A 231 5.32 1.70 -5.70
CA ASP A 231 4.87 2.62 -6.75
C ASP A 231 5.73 3.90 -6.84
N SER A 232 6.92 3.91 -6.22
CA SER A 232 7.94 4.95 -6.44
C SER A 232 8.51 4.88 -7.87
N ASN A 233 9.16 5.95 -8.34
CA ASN A 233 9.74 5.95 -9.69
C ASN A 233 10.80 4.86 -9.86
N ASP A 234 11.66 4.68 -8.85
CA ASP A 234 12.73 3.68 -8.87
C ASP A 234 12.17 2.26 -8.87
N VAL A 235 11.13 2.00 -8.07
CA VAL A 235 10.48 0.68 -8.01
C VAL A 235 9.68 0.40 -9.29
N ARG A 236 9.02 1.42 -9.87
CA ARG A 236 8.37 1.26 -11.18
C ARG A 236 9.37 0.93 -12.27
N ALA A 237 10.53 1.58 -12.28
CA ALA A 237 11.61 1.31 -13.24
C ALA A 237 12.21 -0.09 -13.02
N PHE A 238 12.45 -0.47 -11.76
CA PHE A 238 12.87 -1.82 -11.38
C PHE A 238 11.93 -2.88 -11.96
N MET A 239 10.64 -2.80 -11.65
CA MET A 239 9.64 -3.75 -12.14
C MET A 239 9.51 -3.76 -13.67
N HIS A 240 9.69 -2.60 -14.31
CA HIS A 240 9.69 -2.52 -15.78
C HIS A 240 10.88 -3.28 -16.38
N ASN A 241 12.09 -3.02 -15.87
CA ASN A 241 13.34 -3.52 -16.45
C ASN A 241 13.67 -4.95 -16.02
N LYS A 242 13.41 -5.28 -14.75
CA LYS A 242 13.80 -6.55 -14.12
C LYS A 242 12.67 -7.55 -14.02
N MET A 243 11.40 -7.11 -13.93
CA MET A 243 10.22 -7.99 -13.87
C MET A 243 9.40 -8.00 -15.17
N GLN A 244 10.03 -7.70 -16.31
CA GLN A 244 9.41 -7.76 -17.64
C GLN A 244 8.12 -6.92 -17.75
N GLY A 245 8.07 -5.76 -17.10
CA GLY A 245 6.88 -4.89 -17.11
C GLY A 245 5.82 -5.26 -16.07
N ASN A 246 5.93 -6.42 -15.40
CA ASN A 246 4.95 -6.85 -14.40
C ASN A 246 4.89 -5.89 -13.22
N ARG A 247 3.74 -5.87 -12.54
CA ARG A 247 3.54 -5.12 -11.29
C ARG A 247 3.15 -6.05 -10.16
N ILE A 248 3.57 -5.67 -8.96
CA ILE A 248 3.01 -6.18 -7.71
C ILE A 248 1.83 -5.27 -7.37
N TYR A 249 0.64 -5.71 -7.75
CA TYR A 249 -0.58 -4.95 -7.59
C TYR A 249 -1.04 -4.95 -6.14
N PHE A 250 -1.38 -3.77 -5.62
CA PHE A 250 -1.93 -3.64 -4.28
C PHE A 250 -3.16 -2.75 -4.28
N GLY A 251 -4.07 -2.94 -3.34
CA GLY A 251 -5.27 -2.10 -3.25
C GLY A 251 -5.92 -2.15 -1.88
N SER A 252 -6.52 -1.02 -1.49
CA SER A 252 -7.39 -0.94 -0.33
C SER A 252 -8.82 -1.26 -0.73
N TYR A 253 -9.39 -2.31 -0.15
CA TYR A 253 -10.77 -2.71 -0.34
C TYR A 253 -11.57 -2.39 0.94
N ASN A 254 -12.12 -1.18 1.03
CA ASN A 254 -12.86 -0.69 2.19
C ASN A 254 -14.06 0.19 1.76
N GLY A 255 -14.68 0.88 2.72
CA GLY A 255 -15.83 1.76 2.46
C GLY A 255 -15.55 2.96 1.55
N SER A 256 -14.31 3.47 1.50
CA SER A 256 -13.90 4.62 0.68
C SER A 256 -13.45 4.24 -0.73
N THR A 257 -13.17 2.96 -1.02
CA THR A 257 -12.80 2.51 -2.37
C THR A 257 -13.86 2.90 -3.40
N ILE A 258 -13.43 3.62 -4.44
CA ILE A 258 -14.32 4.17 -5.48
C ILE A 258 -14.91 3.07 -6.37
N ALA A 259 -15.81 3.48 -7.27
CA ALA A 259 -16.58 2.56 -8.10
C ALA A 259 -17.40 1.58 -7.25
N THR A 260 -18.12 2.11 -6.26
CA THR A 260 -19.02 1.30 -5.43
C THR A 260 -20.09 0.62 -6.29
N LYS A 261 -20.47 -0.61 -5.90
CA LYS A 261 -21.27 -1.63 -6.61
C LYS A 261 -20.44 -2.63 -7.41
N SER A 262 -21.06 -3.78 -7.68
CA SER A 262 -20.44 -4.87 -8.41
C SER A 262 -20.33 -4.57 -9.90
N TYR A 263 -19.18 -4.87 -10.51
CA TYR A 263 -18.98 -4.69 -11.94
C TYR A 263 -19.88 -5.60 -12.79
N ASP A 264 -20.09 -6.86 -12.38
CA ASP A 264 -20.96 -7.82 -13.10
C ASP A 264 -22.39 -7.29 -13.26
N LEU A 265 -22.90 -6.56 -12.26
CA LEU A 265 -24.20 -5.91 -12.29
C LEU A 265 -24.27 -4.78 -13.32
N LEU A 266 -23.16 -4.19 -13.77
CA LEU A 266 -23.18 -3.11 -14.76
C LEU A 266 -23.60 -3.56 -16.17
N ASN A 267 -23.72 -4.87 -16.39
CA ASN A 267 -24.15 -5.46 -17.65
C ASN A 267 -25.62 -5.90 -17.63
N ASP A 268 -26.37 -5.61 -16.56
CA ASP A 268 -27.81 -5.88 -16.50
C ASP A 268 -28.58 -4.98 -17.51
N PRO A 269 -29.28 -5.57 -18.49
CA PRO A 269 -30.03 -4.84 -19.53
C PRO A 269 -31.07 -3.87 -18.97
N ASP A 270 -31.69 -4.21 -17.83
CA ASP A 270 -32.82 -3.47 -17.27
C ASP A 270 -32.40 -2.11 -16.66
N HIS A 271 -31.10 -1.94 -16.39
CA HIS A 271 -30.56 -0.76 -15.70
C HIS A 271 -29.49 -0.01 -16.51
N LYS A 272 -29.45 -0.22 -17.84
CA LYS A 272 -28.42 0.30 -18.76
C LYS A 272 -28.09 1.79 -18.57
N THR A 273 -29.12 2.66 -18.46
CA THR A 273 -28.94 4.11 -18.29
C THR A 273 -28.24 4.47 -16.96
N ALA A 274 -28.63 3.82 -15.87
CA ALA A 274 -28.02 4.05 -14.55
C ALA A 274 -26.55 3.62 -14.54
N PHE A 275 -26.21 2.53 -15.23
CA PHE A 275 -24.83 2.07 -15.34
C PHE A 275 -23.98 2.92 -16.26
N THR A 276 -24.51 3.41 -17.39
CA THR A 276 -23.81 4.38 -18.23
C THR A 276 -23.45 5.63 -17.43
N LYS A 277 -24.39 6.17 -16.64
CA LYS A 277 -24.11 7.30 -15.74
C LYS A 277 -23.00 6.94 -14.74
N ARG A 278 -23.06 5.76 -14.12
CA ARG A 278 -22.05 5.33 -13.15
C ARG A 278 -20.66 5.17 -13.77
N LYS A 279 -20.55 4.60 -14.98
CA LYS A 279 -19.29 4.50 -15.72
C LYS A 279 -18.69 5.88 -16.03
N GLN A 280 -19.54 6.88 -16.31
CA GLN A 280 -19.10 8.27 -16.49
C GLN A 280 -18.61 8.88 -15.17
N GLU A 281 -19.35 8.70 -14.08
CA GLU A 281 -18.94 9.20 -12.75
C GLU A 281 -17.58 8.63 -12.32
N VAL A 282 -17.35 7.33 -12.53
CA VAL A 282 -16.05 6.70 -12.20
C VAL A 282 -14.93 7.27 -13.08
N ALA A 283 -15.16 7.47 -14.38
CA ALA A 283 -14.18 8.11 -15.26
C ALA A 283 -13.86 9.55 -14.81
N GLU A 284 -14.86 10.32 -14.38
CA GLU A 284 -14.67 11.67 -13.85
C GLU A 284 -13.88 11.66 -12.52
N GLN A 285 -14.15 10.68 -11.63
CA GLN A 285 -13.40 10.52 -10.37
C GLN A 285 -11.93 10.17 -10.59
N LEU A 286 -11.65 9.23 -11.49
CA LEU A 286 -10.28 8.84 -11.84
C LEU A 286 -9.49 10.02 -12.43
N ASN A 287 -10.08 10.78 -13.36
CA ASN A 287 -9.42 11.96 -13.92
C ASN A 287 -9.10 13.01 -12.83
N LYS A 288 -10.01 13.24 -11.88
CA LYS A 288 -9.75 14.15 -10.75
C LYS A 288 -8.58 13.69 -9.88
N ILE A 289 -8.50 12.40 -9.57
CA ILE A 289 -7.38 11.83 -8.80
C ILE A 289 -6.07 12.05 -9.57
N HIS A 290 -6.05 11.77 -10.88
CA HIS A 290 -4.87 12.01 -11.71
C HIS A 290 -4.47 13.50 -11.75
N GLU A 291 -5.41 14.41 -11.97
CA GLU A 291 -5.16 15.86 -11.98
C GLU A 291 -4.61 16.35 -10.62
N HIS A 292 -5.14 15.82 -9.52
CA HIS A 292 -4.65 16.14 -8.18
C HIS A 292 -3.21 15.65 -7.99
N PHE A 293 -2.91 14.42 -8.39
CA PHE A 293 -1.54 13.90 -8.36
C PHE A 293 -0.59 14.74 -9.22
N GLU A 294 -0.97 15.15 -10.43
CA GLU A 294 -0.15 16.02 -11.30
C GLU A 294 0.09 17.41 -10.68
N PHE A 295 -0.89 17.93 -9.93
CA PHE A 295 -0.69 19.14 -9.13
C PHE A 295 0.36 18.91 -8.01
N VAL A 296 0.22 17.83 -7.23
CA VAL A 296 1.17 17.48 -6.17
C VAL A 296 2.57 17.24 -6.73
N ASN A 297 2.68 16.53 -7.86
CA ASN A 297 3.95 16.24 -8.52
C ASN A 297 4.69 17.52 -8.94
N ARG A 298 3.98 18.48 -9.57
CA ARG A 298 4.54 19.80 -9.91
C ARG A 298 4.92 20.61 -8.67
N TYR A 299 4.13 20.53 -7.60
CA TYR A 299 4.43 21.18 -6.34
C TYR A 299 5.72 20.64 -5.71
N VAL A 300 5.89 19.31 -5.67
CA VAL A 300 7.09 18.66 -5.13
C VAL A 300 8.32 18.93 -5.99
N ALA A 301 8.19 19.00 -7.32
CA ALA A 301 9.29 19.38 -8.22
C ALA A 301 9.88 20.77 -7.90
N THR A 302 9.07 21.69 -7.37
CA THR A 302 9.51 23.02 -6.91
C THR A 302 9.81 23.09 -5.41
N ASN A 303 9.47 22.05 -4.64
CA ASN A 303 9.69 21.94 -3.20
C ASN A 303 10.24 20.55 -2.84
N PRO A 304 11.52 20.25 -3.15
CA PRO A 304 12.08 18.91 -3.01
C PRO A 304 12.05 18.33 -1.59
N ASN A 305 11.99 19.20 -0.57
CA ASN A 305 11.81 18.82 0.83
C ASN A 305 10.41 18.26 1.16
N LYS A 306 9.50 18.18 0.18
CA LYS A 306 8.13 17.68 0.32
C LYS A 306 7.92 16.37 -0.42
N LYS A 307 8.98 15.59 -0.66
CA LYS A 307 8.94 14.36 -1.46
C LYS A 307 7.84 13.39 -0.99
N ASP A 308 7.64 13.28 0.32
CA ASP A 308 6.67 12.36 0.93
C ASP A 308 5.22 12.66 0.51
N ALA A 309 4.92 13.90 0.09
CA ALA A 309 3.60 14.27 -0.41
C ALA A 309 3.20 13.49 -1.68
N LEU A 310 4.17 12.96 -2.44
CA LEU A 310 3.92 12.14 -3.62
C LEU A 310 3.16 10.84 -3.32
N TYR A 311 3.17 10.38 -2.07
CA TYR A 311 2.59 9.10 -1.67
C TYR A 311 1.28 9.24 -0.88
N ILE A 312 0.83 10.48 -0.63
CA ILE A 312 -0.45 10.75 0.02
C ILE A 312 -1.62 10.34 -0.89
N GLU A 313 -1.46 10.56 -2.20
CA GLU A 313 -2.50 10.34 -3.20
C GLU A 313 -2.11 9.24 -4.19
N PRO A 314 -3.08 8.52 -4.78
CA PRO A 314 -2.80 7.52 -5.79
C PRO A 314 -2.18 8.09 -7.07
N ARG A 315 -1.24 7.35 -7.65
CA ARG A 315 -0.45 7.76 -8.81
C ARG A 315 -0.94 7.08 -10.10
N LEU A 316 -2.08 7.49 -10.65
CA LEU A 316 -2.75 6.73 -11.73
C LEU A 316 -1.93 6.58 -13.01
N GLY A 317 -1.18 7.62 -13.38
CA GLY A 317 -0.48 7.74 -14.65
C GLY A 317 1.04 7.85 -14.54
N GLY A 318 1.66 8.37 -15.59
CA GLY A 318 3.11 8.49 -15.76
C GLY A 318 3.59 7.68 -16.98
N ASP A 319 4.90 7.50 -17.11
CA ASP A 319 5.49 6.75 -18.23
C ASP A 319 5.31 5.23 -18.08
N LEU A 320 5.10 4.78 -16.84
CA LEU A 320 5.04 3.37 -16.46
C LEU A 320 3.74 3.07 -15.69
N THR A 321 3.18 1.88 -15.92
CA THR A 321 1.98 1.35 -15.23
C THR A 321 2.10 1.49 -13.70
N THR A 322 1.02 1.92 -13.05
CA THR A 322 0.92 1.95 -11.58
C THR A 322 0.62 0.57 -11.01
N SER A 323 1.16 0.32 -9.82
CA SER A 323 0.86 -0.86 -9.01
C SER A 323 -0.44 -0.74 -8.21
N GLU A 324 -0.95 0.48 -7.95
CA GLU A 324 -2.11 0.68 -7.08
C GLU A 324 -3.43 0.43 -7.83
N MET A 325 -4.23 -0.51 -7.33
CA MET A 325 -5.60 -0.78 -7.78
C MET A 325 -6.60 0.00 -6.92
N ILE A 326 -7.34 0.91 -7.54
CA ILE A 326 -8.07 1.97 -6.82
C ILE A 326 -9.59 1.81 -6.96
N THR A 327 -10.05 1.17 -8.03
CA THR A 327 -11.46 0.91 -8.23
C THR A 327 -11.83 -0.48 -7.71
N ARG A 328 -13.01 -0.60 -7.08
CA ARG A 328 -13.56 -1.92 -6.76
C ARG A 328 -13.76 -2.76 -8.01
N TRP A 329 -14.08 -2.14 -9.14
CA TRP A 329 -14.36 -2.86 -10.38
C TRP A 329 -13.12 -3.56 -10.93
N ASP A 330 -11.96 -2.91 -10.93
CA ASP A 330 -10.70 -3.54 -11.34
C ASP A 330 -10.33 -4.66 -10.37
N MET A 331 -10.43 -4.44 -9.06
CA MET A 331 -10.12 -5.49 -8.07
C MET A 331 -11.08 -6.68 -8.17
N GLN A 332 -12.37 -6.45 -8.36
CA GLN A 332 -13.37 -7.51 -8.55
C GLN A 332 -13.09 -8.35 -9.81
N TYR A 333 -12.57 -7.72 -10.86
CA TYR A 333 -12.26 -8.40 -12.12
C TYR A 333 -10.89 -9.09 -12.09
N TRP A 334 -9.91 -8.46 -11.45
CA TRP A 334 -8.56 -8.98 -11.25
C TRP A 334 -8.14 -8.72 -9.81
N ALA A 335 -8.11 -9.77 -8.99
CA ALA A 335 -7.65 -9.64 -7.61
C ALA A 335 -6.25 -8.99 -7.53
N PRO A 336 -6.02 -8.03 -6.61
CA PRO A 336 -4.69 -7.49 -6.34
C PRO A 336 -3.83 -8.56 -5.65
N ASP A 337 -2.51 -8.47 -5.80
CA ASP A 337 -1.58 -9.35 -5.08
C ASP A 337 -1.63 -9.09 -3.57
N ILE A 338 -1.67 -7.81 -3.19
CA ILE A 338 -1.74 -7.38 -1.79
C ILE A 338 -3.05 -6.64 -1.59
N MET A 339 -3.96 -7.24 -0.84
CA MET A 339 -5.20 -6.59 -0.45
C MET A 339 -5.12 -6.10 0.98
N ILE A 340 -5.41 -4.81 1.18
CA ILE A 340 -5.63 -4.25 2.51
C ILE A 340 -7.13 -4.09 2.73
N THR A 341 -7.64 -4.59 3.86
CA THR A 341 -9.04 -4.40 4.25
C THR A 341 -9.20 -4.42 5.76
N ASN A 342 -10.45 -4.35 6.24
CA ASN A 342 -10.80 -4.51 7.64
C ASN A 342 -11.76 -5.70 7.82
N THR A 343 -11.91 -6.17 9.05
CA THR A 343 -12.73 -7.36 9.36
C THR A 343 -14.19 -7.21 8.93
N SER A 344 -14.76 -6.02 9.10
CA SER A 344 -16.14 -5.71 8.69
C SER A 344 -16.33 -5.85 7.18
N MET A 345 -15.41 -5.28 6.39
CA MET A 345 -15.47 -5.33 4.94
C MET A 345 -15.19 -6.73 4.43
N LEU A 346 -14.21 -7.45 5.00
CA LEU A 346 -13.94 -8.85 4.66
C LEU A 346 -15.20 -9.72 4.86
N SER A 347 -15.88 -9.57 6.00
CA SER A 347 -17.14 -10.30 6.26
C SER A 347 -18.20 -10.03 5.18
N ILE A 348 -18.33 -8.78 4.75
CA ILE A 348 -19.25 -8.39 3.67
C ILE A 348 -18.82 -9.02 2.33
N MET A 349 -17.53 -9.02 2.00
CA MET A 349 -17.00 -9.61 0.76
C MET A 349 -17.29 -11.10 0.68
N LEU A 350 -17.11 -11.83 1.79
CA LEU A 350 -17.35 -13.28 1.85
C LEU A 350 -18.81 -13.67 1.58
N MET A 351 -19.76 -12.76 1.77
CA MET A 351 -21.19 -13.01 1.55
C MET A 351 -21.70 -12.54 0.18
N ARG A 352 -20.96 -11.68 -0.50
CA ARG A 352 -21.43 -11.01 -1.72
C ARG A 352 -20.86 -11.69 -2.97
N ARG A 353 -21.75 -11.99 -3.91
CA ARG A 353 -21.38 -12.50 -5.25
C ARG A 353 -20.38 -11.60 -5.98
N ALA A 354 -20.44 -10.31 -5.72
CA ALA A 354 -19.60 -9.30 -6.35
C ALA A 354 -18.09 -9.55 -6.20
N GLU A 355 -17.69 -10.14 -5.09
CA GLU A 355 -16.29 -10.40 -4.77
C GLU A 355 -15.93 -11.90 -4.86
N SER A 356 -16.88 -12.77 -5.24
CA SER A 356 -16.67 -14.22 -5.27
C SER A 356 -15.56 -14.64 -6.23
N GLN A 357 -15.50 -13.98 -7.40
CA GLN A 357 -14.48 -14.26 -8.41
C GLN A 357 -13.06 -14.09 -7.85
N MET A 358 -12.84 -13.07 -7.02
CA MET A 358 -11.53 -12.80 -6.42
C MET A 358 -11.06 -13.97 -5.54
N PHE A 359 -11.99 -14.54 -4.76
CA PHE A 359 -11.70 -15.69 -3.89
C PHE A 359 -11.57 -16.98 -4.70
N ASP A 360 -12.36 -17.16 -5.75
CA ASP A 360 -12.24 -18.31 -6.65
C ASP A 360 -10.91 -18.31 -7.41
N ASP A 361 -10.47 -17.16 -7.92
CA ASP A 361 -9.18 -17.00 -8.57
C ASP A 361 -8.04 -17.29 -7.60
N THR A 362 -8.13 -16.75 -6.38
CA THR A 362 -7.15 -17.01 -5.32
C THR A 362 -7.12 -18.49 -4.95
N ARG A 363 -8.27 -19.16 -4.85
CA ARG A 363 -8.35 -20.60 -4.58
C ARG A 363 -7.68 -21.43 -5.68
N ARG A 364 -7.90 -21.09 -6.96
CA ARG A 364 -7.26 -21.77 -8.10
C ARG A 364 -5.74 -21.57 -8.10
N TRP A 365 -5.29 -20.35 -7.77
CA TRP A 365 -3.87 -20.06 -7.59
C TRP A 365 -3.28 -20.86 -6.41
N LEU A 366 -3.91 -20.90 -5.24
CA LEU A 366 -3.44 -21.74 -4.13
C LEU A 366 -3.35 -23.23 -4.50
N ALA A 367 -4.24 -23.70 -5.38
CA ALA A 367 -4.23 -25.06 -5.92
C ALA A 367 -3.22 -25.29 -7.06
N ALA A 368 -2.47 -24.26 -7.46
CA ALA A 368 -1.53 -24.25 -8.58
C ALA A 368 -2.16 -24.65 -9.93
N GLU A 369 -3.45 -24.36 -10.14
CA GLU A 369 -4.16 -24.74 -11.36
C GLU A 369 -3.67 -23.98 -12.61
N ASP A 370 -3.00 -22.84 -12.43
CA ASP A 370 -2.32 -22.06 -13.46
C ASP A 370 -1.01 -22.70 -13.96
N LEU A 371 -0.52 -23.75 -13.31
CA LEU A 371 0.68 -24.49 -13.72
C LEU A 371 0.36 -25.88 -14.28
N PRO A 372 1.28 -26.46 -15.09
CA PRO A 372 1.18 -27.86 -15.53
C PRO A 372 1.03 -28.82 -14.35
N GLU A 373 0.28 -29.91 -14.53
CA GLU A 373 -0.06 -30.86 -13.45
C GLU A 373 1.18 -31.41 -12.72
N ALA A 374 2.28 -31.63 -13.43
CA ALA A 374 3.54 -32.14 -12.88
C ALA A 374 4.23 -31.17 -11.89
N GLU A 375 3.94 -29.87 -11.98
CA GLU A 375 4.59 -28.82 -11.16
C GLU A 375 3.72 -28.39 -9.96
N ARG A 376 2.45 -28.80 -9.92
CA ARG A 376 1.47 -28.29 -8.95
C ARG A 376 1.82 -28.61 -7.51
N GLU A 377 2.24 -29.84 -7.22
CA GLU A 377 2.52 -30.26 -5.84
C GLU A 377 3.71 -29.54 -5.23
N GLU A 378 4.70 -29.17 -6.04
CA GLU A 378 5.84 -28.38 -5.56
C GLU A 378 5.48 -26.90 -5.43
N ALA A 379 4.72 -26.35 -6.40
CA ALA A 379 4.25 -24.97 -6.33
C ALA A 379 3.35 -24.72 -5.11
N LYS A 380 2.46 -25.66 -4.76
CA LYS A 380 1.59 -25.58 -3.58
C LYS A 380 2.35 -25.42 -2.26
N LYS A 381 3.59 -25.92 -2.16
CA LYS A 381 4.42 -25.75 -0.94
C LYS A 381 4.94 -24.32 -0.78
N ASN A 382 4.94 -23.55 -1.86
CA ASN A 382 5.43 -22.17 -1.93
C ASN A 382 4.29 -21.16 -2.11
N ARG A 383 3.02 -21.57 -2.01
CA ARG A 383 1.83 -20.72 -2.15
C ARG A 383 0.98 -20.69 -0.90
#